data_AF-A0AAE1T7M1-F1
#
_entry.id   AF-A0AAE1T7M1-F1
#
_cell.length_a   1.000
_cell.length_b   1.000
_cell.length_c   1.000
_cell.angle_alpha   90.00
_cell.angle_beta   90.00
_cell.angle_gamma   90.00
#
_symmetry.space_group_name_H-M   'P 1'
#
loop_
_entity.id
_entity.type
_entity.pdbx_description
1 polymer ?
#
loop_
_entity_poly.entity_id
_entity_poly.type
_entity_poly.pdbx_seq_one_letter_code
_entity_poly.pdbx_strand_id
1 'polypeptide(L)'
;MSEDAKILLTKIGEDTSLRYAINLITSAALACQKRKGKVVEMEDISRVYELFYDVKRSTQYLMEYQSQYMFSEVAGEEGDEDEANAMVS
;
A
#
# COMPACT_ATOMS: atom_id res chain seq x y z
N MET A 1 -11.52 -17.97 -13.53
CA MET A 1 -11.55 -17.38 -12.18
C MET A 1 -12.83 -17.86 -11.52
N SER A 2 -12.75 -18.39 -10.30
CA SER A 2 -13.93 -18.83 -9.54
C SER A 2 -14.85 -17.66 -9.21
N GLU A 3 -16.09 -17.96 -8.86
CA GLU A 3 -17.10 -16.92 -8.58
C GLU A 3 -16.72 -16.10 -7.34
N ASP A 4 -16.24 -16.76 -6.28
CA ASP A 4 -15.76 -16.11 -5.06
C ASP A 4 -14.59 -15.15 -5.34
N ALA A 5 -13.68 -15.54 -6.24
CA ALA A 5 -12.58 -14.66 -6.67
C ALA A 5 -13.08 -13.42 -7.43
N LYS A 6 -14.15 -13.54 -8.23
CA LYS A 6 -14.78 -12.38 -8.89
C LYS A 6 -15.45 -11.46 -7.89
N ILE A 7 -16.17 -12.01 -6.91
CA ILE A 7 -16.83 -11.24 -5.86
C ILE A 7 -15.79 -10.44 -5.06
N LEU A 8 -14.72 -11.10 -4.61
CA LEU A 8 -13.63 -10.44 -3.90
C LEU A 8 -12.98 -9.34 -4.74
N LEU A 9 -12.63 -9.64 -5.99
CA LEU A 9 -11.98 -8.66 -6.86
C LEU A 9 -12.89 -7.46 -7.15
N THR A 10 -14.19 -7.68 -7.33
CA THR A 10 -15.18 -6.62 -7.50
C THR A 10 -15.24 -5.73 -6.28
N LYS A 11 -15.24 -6.34 -5.07
CA LYS A 11 -15.23 -5.58 -3.82
C LYS A 11 -13.96 -4.72 -3.68
N ILE A 12 -12.80 -5.28 -4.00
CA ILE A 12 -11.53 -4.53 -4.04
C ILE A 12 -11.63 -3.35 -5.03
N GLY A 13 -12.21 -3.56 -6.21
CA GLY A 13 -12.39 -2.51 -7.21
C GLY A 13 -13.30 -1.37 -6.74
N GLU A 14 -14.35 -1.68 -5.98
CA GLU A 14 -15.26 -0.70 -5.35
C GLU A 14 -14.55 0.11 -4.25
N ASP A 15 -13.79 -0.57 -3.37
CA ASP A 15 -13.17 0.06 -2.20
C ASP A 15 -11.91 0.89 -2.55
N THR A 16 -11.26 0.58 -3.68
CA THR A 16 -10.00 1.21 -4.13
C THR A 16 -10.15 1.97 -5.44
N SER A 17 -9.84 1.34 -6.58
CA SER A 17 -10.03 1.86 -7.93
C SER A 17 -10.11 0.72 -8.95
N LEU A 18 -10.82 0.97 -10.05
CA LEU A 18 -10.91 0.01 -11.16
C LEU A 18 -9.53 -0.33 -11.77
N ARG A 19 -8.63 0.67 -11.84
CA ARG A 19 -7.25 0.46 -12.34
C ARG A 19 -6.47 -0.53 -11.50
N TYR A 20 -6.56 -0.41 -10.18
CA TYR A 20 -5.89 -1.32 -9.26
C TYR A 20 -6.43 -2.75 -9.38
N ALA A 21 -7.77 -2.92 -9.47
CA ALA A 21 -8.38 -4.22 -9.70
C ALA A 21 -7.92 -4.87 -11.03
N ILE A 22 -7.81 -4.10 -12.12
CA ILE A 22 -7.32 -4.60 -13.42
C ILE A 22 -5.86 -5.10 -13.30
N ASN A 23 -5.01 -4.36 -12.59
CA ASN A 23 -3.63 -4.79 -12.36
C ASN A 23 -3.58 -6.11 -11.56
N LEU A 24 -4.45 -6.26 -10.56
CA LEU A 24 -4.54 -7.51 -9.78
C LEU A 24 -4.99 -8.71 -10.61
N ILE A 25 -5.78 -8.55 -11.68
CA ILE A 25 -6.16 -9.67 -12.57
C ILE A 25 -4.92 -10.34 -13.15
N THR A 26 -3.98 -9.54 -13.66
CA THR A 26 -2.75 -10.06 -14.27
C THR A 26 -1.86 -10.71 -13.22
N SER A 27 -1.66 -10.04 -12.08
CA SER A 27 -0.85 -10.60 -10.98
C SER A 27 -1.45 -11.90 -10.43
N ALA A 28 -2.77 -11.98 -10.27
CA ALA A 28 -3.45 -13.16 -9.77
C ALA A 28 -3.37 -14.33 -10.76
N ALA A 29 -3.39 -14.07 -12.07
CA ALA A 29 -3.13 -15.08 -13.08
C ALA A 29 -1.72 -15.68 -12.95
N LEU A 30 -0.71 -14.85 -12.66
CA LEU A 30 0.67 -15.31 -12.42
C LEU A 30 0.78 -16.09 -11.09
N ALA A 31 0.09 -15.65 -10.03
CA ALA A 31 0.02 -16.39 -8.77
C ALA A 31 -0.60 -17.78 -8.94
N CYS A 32 -1.69 -17.86 -9.70
CA CYS A 32 -2.36 -19.11 -10.06
C CYS A 32 -1.42 -20.04 -10.84
N GLN A 33 -0.72 -19.51 -11.85
CA GLN A 33 0.28 -20.30 -12.60
C GLN A 33 1.41 -20.80 -11.69
N LYS A 34 1.88 -19.98 -10.75
CA LYS A 34 2.92 -20.35 -9.78
C LYS A 34 2.49 -21.50 -8.87
N ARG A 35 1.22 -21.53 -8.43
CA ARG A 35 0.67 -22.67 -7.65
C ARG A 35 0.34 -23.88 -8.53
N LYS A 36 0.56 -23.81 -9.85
CA LYS A 36 0.15 -24.80 -10.85
C LYS A 36 -1.38 -24.98 -10.93
N GLY A 37 -2.12 -23.93 -10.60
CA GLY A 37 -3.57 -23.87 -10.72
C GLY A 37 -4.02 -23.66 -12.17
N LYS A 38 -5.21 -24.15 -12.51
CA LYS A 38 -5.86 -23.92 -13.82
C LYS A 38 -6.86 -22.77 -13.80
N VAL A 39 -7.37 -22.45 -12.60
CA VAL A 39 -8.39 -21.45 -12.36
C VAL A 39 -7.90 -20.55 -11.25
N VAL A 40 -7.99 -19.23 -11.45
CA VAL A 40 -7.71 -18.23 -10.41
C VAL A 40 -8.73 -18.39 -9.29
N GLU A 41 -8.24 -18.63 -8.09
CA GLU A 41 -9.04 -18.80 -6.87
C GLU A 41 -8.90 -17.60 -5.94
N MET A 42 -9.71 -17.54 -4.89
CA MET A 42 -9.67 -16.46 -3.91
C MET A 42 -8.28 -16.30 -3.28
N GLU A 43 -7.58 -17.41 -3.02
CA GLU A 43 -6.20 -17.42 -2.49
C GLU A 43 -5.20 -16.67 -3.39
N ASP A 44 -5.39 -16.74 -4.71
CA ASP A 44 -4.51 -16.07 -5.67
C ASP A 44 -4.69 -14.55 -5.57
N ILE A 45 -5.94 -14.08 -5.43
CA ILE A 45 -6.30 -12.67 -5.27
C ILE A 45 -5.82 -12.13 -3.92
N SER A 46 -6.08 -12.84 -2.83
CA SER A 46 -5.64 -12.43 -1.48
C SER A 46 -4.11 -12.30 -1.43
N ARG A 47 -3.38 -13.26 -1.99
CA ARG A 47 -1.93 -13.21 -2.08
C ARG A 47 -1.42 -11.97 -2.82
N VAL A 48 -2.00 -11.62 -3.96
CA VAL A 48 -1.52 -10.46 -4.72
C VAL A 48 -1.96 -9.14 -4.11
N TYR A 49 -3.10 -9.12 -3.41
CA TYR A 49 -3.57 -7.96 -2.65
C TYR A 49 -2.67 -7.64 -1.45
N GLU A 50 -2.06 -8.66 -0.83
CA GLU A 50 -1.04 -8.50 0.22
C GLU A 50 0.30 -8.00 -0.35
N LEU A 51 0.68 -8.47 -1.54
CA LEU A 51 1.96 -8.11 -2.16
C LEU A 51 1.99 -6.72 -2.78
N PHE A 52 0.86 -6.27 -3.34
CA PHE A 52 0.77 -5.00 -4.05
C PHE A 52 -0.23 -4.10 -3.35
N TYR A 53 0.20 -2.93 -2.90
CA TYR A 53 -0.68 -1.98 -2.23
C TYR A 53 -1.38 -1.07 -3.25
N ASP A 54 -2.60 -0.67 -2.91
CA ASP A 54 -3.28 0.42 -3.61
C ASP A 54 -2.80 1.76 -3.05
N VAL A 55 -3.25 2.87 -3.65
CA VAL A 55 -2.82 4.22 -3.25
C VAL A 55 -3.12 4.50 -1.78
N LYS A 56 -4.30 4.13 -1.26
CA LYS A 56 -4.68 4.47 0.12
C LYS A 56 -3.76 3.76 1.13
N ARG A 57 -3.56 2.44 0.96
CA ARG A 57 -2.66 1.65 1.82
C ARG A 57 -1.21 2.07 1.68
N SER A 58 -0.78 2.45 0.48
CA SER A 58 0.58 2.96 0.26
C SER A 58 0.81 4.29 0.99
N THR A 59 -0.15 5.20 0.96
CA THR A 59 -0.07 6.47 1.70
C THR A 59 -0.06 6.24 3.20
N GLN A 60 -0.89 5.34 3.72
CA GLN A 60 -0.91 5.00 5.14
C GLN A 60 0.44 4.42 5.58
N TYR A 61 1.02 3.53 4.78
CA TYR A 61 2.36 2.98 5.03
C TYR A 61 3.42 4.09 5.10
N LEU A 62 3.40 5.05 4.17
CA LEU A 62 4.32 6.18 4.20
C LEU A 62 4.15 7.07 5.44
N MET A 63 2.92 7.26 5.93
CA MET A 63 2.66 8.03 7.15
C MET A 63 3.16 7.28 8.40
N GLU A 64 2.94 5.97 8.48
CA GLU A 64 3.39 5.15 9.62
C GLU A 64 4.91 5.10 9.73
N TYR A 65 5.60 5.02 8.60
CA TYR A 65 7.05 4.97 8.52
C TYR A 65 7.68 6.32 8.19
N GLN A 66 6.94 7.43 8.40
CA GLN A 66 7.36 8.77 7.98
C GLN A 66 8.79 9.07 8.43
N SER A 67 9.14 8.80 9.69
CA SER A 67 10.48 9.05 10.27
C SER A 67 11.65 8.35 9.57
N GLN A 68 11.39 7.36 8.72
CA GLN A 68 12.41 6.65 7.95
C GLN A 68 12.61 7.25 6.53
N TYR A 69 11.76 8.19 6.12
CA TYR A 69 11.82 8.85 4.82
C TYR A 69 12.54 10.20 4.89
N MET A 70 13.10 10.62 3.76
CA MET A 70 13.73 11.94 3.65
C MET A 70 12.66 13.05 3.75
N PHE A 71 12.96 14.16 4.42
CA PHE A 71 12.02 15.24 4.73
C PHE A 71 10.88 14.83 5.67
N SER A 72 11.13 13.86 6.55
CA SER A 72 10.23 13.44 7.61
C SER A 72 10.30 14.29 8.87
N GLU A 73 10.98 15.42 8.80
CA GLU A 73 11.20 16.32 9.93
C GLU A 73 9.86 16.52 10.64
N VAL A 74 9.78 15.94 11.83
CA VAL A 74 8.71 16.25 12.76
C VAL A 74 8.77 17.76 12.87
N ALA A 75 7.69 18.45 12.50
CA ALA A 75 7.59 19.89 12.60
C ALA A 75 7.61 20.34 14.07
N GLY A 76 8.68 20.06 14.79
CA GLY A 76 8.72 20.05 16.25
C GLY A 76 10.09 19.79 16.91
N GLU A 77 11.22 19.92 16.19
CA GLU A 77 12.55 20.06 16.82
C GLU A 77 13.41 21.17 16.18
N GLU A 78 12.80 22.22 15.63
CA GLU A 78 13.47 23.51 15.41
C GLU A 78 12.91 24.51 16.42
N GLY A 79 13.44 24.46 17.65
CA GLY A 79 13.00 25.38 18.70
C GLY A 79 13.75 25.14 20.01
N ASP A 80 15.07 25.28 20.01
CA ASP A 80 15.81 25.62 21.25
C ASP A 80 17.28 26.07 21.08
N GLU A 81 17.77 26.42 19.87
CA GLU A 81 19.17 26.89 19.71
C GLU A 81 19.34 28.40 19.48
N ASP A 82 18.27 29.15 19.16
CA ASP A 82 18.40 30.60 18.87
C ASP A 82 18.16 31.54 20.08
N GLU A 83 17.55 31.09 21.18
CA GLU A 83 17.33 31.97 22.35
C GLU A 83 18.56 32.10 23.28
N ALA A 84 19.49 31.15 23.27
CA ALA A 84 20.67 31.21 24.13
C ALA A 84 21.72 32.23 23.67
N ASN A 85 21.75 32.59 22.38
CA ASN A 85 22.77 33.48 21.83
C ASN A 85 22.34 34.97 21.82
N ALA A 86 21.07 35.27 22.13
CA ALA A 86 20.56 36.64 22.21
C ALA A 86 20.72 37.29 23.61
N MET A 87 21.09 36.52 24.65
CA MET A 87 21.34 37.05 26.00
C MET A 87 22.82 37.39 26.28
N VAL A 88 23.73 37.18 25.32
CA VAL A 88 25.16 37.49 25.46
C VAL A 88 25.64 38.43 24.33
N SER A 89 24.88 39.50 24.06
CA SER A 89 25.33 40.62 23.23
C SER A 89 24.76 41.94 23.75
#